data_AF-A0A939W7Y8-F1
#
_entry.id   AF-A0A939W7Y8-F1
#
_cell.length_a   1.000
_cell.length_b   1.000
_cell.length_c   1.000
_cell.angle_alpha   90.00
_cell.angle_beta   90.00
_cell.angle_gamma   90.00
#
_symmetry.space_group_name_H-M   'P 1'
#
loop_
_entity.id
_entity.type
_entity.pdbx_description
1 polymer ?
#
loop_
_entity_poly.entity_id
_entity_poly.type
_entity_poly.pdbx_seq_one_letter_code
_entity_poly.pdbx_strand_id
1 'polypeptide(L)'
;MTRSFFKGLTLRAIICVILTLGFLISCLGYARSVARSGQQERYRELYGSLLMASEYRSLKTEVLENHESVLEVFSAYDESGRLIGYVLDVKNQTTDSVVHTQMSISEDGENLMNIRVVEMSGIGEALTDEQVDILRTQLEGKRIPVSIRKDLPAEVYKQMDYDPLLGLHDGVYYAEAEKPASDGYKDYCEIEVSGGRIIRVEWNAVNELAHTRYDDSISGEYKVSGNIWAEQSYRLCNHLVLVQDPVKLAMKSDGKTEIIDGVTIDISTFVSLVNECIANSRASYTKEQYLRNLSGTEETTGDEPAETTVTPDKTPDSTDVTMETEGQTAAVSEPSEIGVIGGEDGVVSSDSDSILSDSVDGIPLSEIRTYIDGIPEAQDQTAALLSTVNEAYKFMREYLNWVG
;
A
#
# COMPACT_ATOMS: atom_id res chain seq x y z
N MET A 1 7.48 -6.70 -83.66
CA MET A 1 7.39 -7.24 -82.28
C MET A 1 5.94 -7.17 -81.81
N THR A 2 5.39 -8.26 -81.27
CA THR A 2 3.97 -8.38 -80.90
C THR A 2 3.69 -7.87 -79.48
N ARG A 3 2.49 -7.33 -79.24
CA ARG A 3 2.04 -6.83 -77.92
C ARG A 3 2.20 -7.85 -76.77
N SER A 4 2.20 -9.16 -77.05
CA SER A 4 2.40 -10.20 -76.03
C SER A 4 3.85 -10.25 -75.51
N PHE A 5 4.84 -9.93 -76.34
CA PHE A 5 6.24 -9.87 -75.94
C PHE A 5 6.49 -8.75 -74.91
N PHE A 6 5.93 -7.56 -75.15
CA PHE A 6 6.02 -6.44 -74.21
C PHE A 6 5.26 -6.70 -72.90
N LYS A 7 4.12 -7.40 -72.93
CA LYS A 7 3.40 -7.83 -71.71
C LYS A 7 4.19 -8.84 -70.87
N GLY A 8 4.86 -9.80 -71.53
CA GLY A 8 5.73 -10.75 -70.83
C GLY A 8 6.99 -10.10 -70.22
N LEU A 9 7.57 -9.13 -70.92
CA LEU A 9 8.74 -8.38 -70.43
C LEU A 9 8.37 -7.47 -69.25
N THR A 10 7.24 -6.75 -69.34
CA THR A 10 6.75 -5.88 -68.25
C THR A 10 6.39 -6.68 -67.01
N LEU A 11 5.73 -7.83 -67.15
CA LEU A 11 5.43 -8.71 -66.02
C LEU A 11 6.71 -9.21 -65.32
N ARG A 12 7.73 -9.63 -66.07
CA ARG A 12 9.02 -10.06 -65.51
C ARG A 12 9.77 -8.92 -64.82
N ALA A 13 9.74 -7.72 -65.41
CA ALA A 13 10.34 -6.54 -64.80
C ALA A 13 9.64 -6.17 -63.48
N ILE A 14 8.31 -6.24 -63.41
CA ILE A 14 7.53 -6.02 -62.18
C ILE A 14 7.90 -7.05 -61.12
N ILE A 15 8.00 -8.34 -61.48
CA ILE A 15 8.39 -9.41 -60.54
C ILE A 15 9.81 -9.15 -60.00
N CYS A 16 10.76 -8.78 -60.86
CA CYS A 16 12.12 -8.44 -60.40
C CYS A 16 12.12 -7.27 -59.42
N VAL A 17 11.32 -6.22 -59.67
CA VAL A 17 11.21 -5.06 -58.76
C VAL A 17 10.58 -5.44 -57.43
N ILE A 18 9.54 -6.29 -57.43
CA ILE A 18 8.91 -6.76 -56.18
C ILE A 18 9.88 -7.62 -55.37
N LEU A 19 10.64 -8.51 -56.01
CA LEU A 19 11.61 -9.37 -55.34
C LEU A 19 12.78 -8.55 -54.76
N THR A 20 13.29 -7.55 -55.48
CA THR A 20 14.34 -6.67 -54.94
C THR A 20 13.83 -5.81 -53.80
N LEU A 21 12.60 -5.28 -53.90
CA LEU A 21 11.98 -4.53 -52.81
C LEU A 21 11.78 -5.41 -51.57
N GLY A 22 11.29 -6.64 -51.74
CA GLY A 22 11.14 -7.61 -50.65
C GLY A 22 12.46 -7.98 -50.00
N PHE A 23 13.52 -8.17 -50.80
CA PHE A 23 14.87 -8.41 -50.29
C PHE A 23 15.41 -7.21 -49.50
N LEU A 24 15.24 -5.98 -50.00
CA LEU A 24 15.66 -4.77 -49.30
C LEU A 24 14.92 -4.58 -47.98
N ILE A 25 13.60 -4.84 -47.94
CA ILE A 25 12.81 -4.78 -46.69
C ILE A 25 13.29 -5.85 -45.70
N SER A 26 13.58 -7.06 -46.16
CA SER A 26 14.11 -8.14 -45.33
C SER A 26 15.49 -7.82 -44.77
N CYS A 27 16.41 -7.31 -45.59
CA CYS A 27 17.72 -6.84 -45.13
C CYS A 27 17.60 -5.69 -44.13
N LEU A 28 16.66 -4.76 -44.34
CA LEU A 28 16.40 -3.67 -43.39
C LEU A 28 15.84 -4.20 -42.06
N GLY A 29 14.94 -5.19 -42.12
CA GLY A 29 14.41 -5.88 -40.94
C GLY A 29 15.51 -6.62 -40.18
N TYR A 30 16.39 -7.34 -40.89
CA TYR A 30 17.53 -8.04 -40.31
C TYR A 30 18.52 -7.07 -39.67
N ALA A 31 18.89 -5.98 -40.35
CA ALA A 31 19.78 -4.95 -39.79
C ALA A 31 19.19 -4.30 -38.53
N ARG A 32 17.88 -4.01 -38.53
CA ARG A 32 17.17 -3.51 -37.33
C ARG A 32 17.13 -4.54 -36.20
N SER A 33 16.94 -5.82 -36.52
CA SER A 33 16.94 -6.92 -35.55
C SER A 33 18.31 -7.04 -34.88
N VAL A 34 19.39 -7.09 -35.66
CA VAL A 34 20.77 -7.15 -35.13
C VAL A 34 21.10 -5.94 -34.26
N ALA A 35 20.73 -4.73 -34.72
CA ALA A 35 20.92 -3.52 -33.92
C ALA A 35 20.14 -3.55 -32.60
N ARG A 36 18.88 -4.04 -32.63
CA ARG A 36 18.05 -4.21 -31.44
C ARG A 36 18.68 -5.23 -30.48
N SER A 37 19.16 -6.37 -30.98
CA SER A 37 19.83 -7.38 -30.15
C SER A 37 21.07 -6.80 -29.45
N GLY A 38 21.89 -6.01 -30.15
CA GLY A 38 23.04 -5.35 -29.54
C GLY A 38 22.66 -4.32 -28.47
N GLN A 39 21.56 -3.58 -28.67
CA GLN A 39 21.04 -2.65 -27.68
C GLN A 39 20.50 -3.38 -26.43
N GLN A 40 19.78 -4.49 -26.62
CA GLN A 40 19.26 -5.32 -25.53
C GLN A 40 20.38 -5.98 -24.73
N GLU A 41 21.49 -6.38 -25.37
CA GLU A 41 22.68 -6.88 -24.66
C GLU A 41 23.25 -5.82 -23.71
N ARG A 42 23.37 -4.57 -24.18
CA ARG A 42 23.83 -3.46 -23.34
C ARG A 42 22.87 -3.21 -22.17
N TYR A 43 21.56 -3.29 -22.39
CA TYR A 43 20.60 -3.16 -21.30
C TYR A 43 20.69 -4.31 -20.30
N ARG A 44 20.94 -5.54 -20.73
CA ARG A 44 21.19 -6.66 -19.82
C ARG A 44 22.45 -6.47 -18.99
N GLU A 45 23.52 -5.93 -19.58
CA GLU A 45 24.75 -5.61 -18.86
C GLU A 45 24.52 -4.52 -17.80
N LEU A 46 23.75 -3.48 -18.12
CA LEU A 46 23.49 -2.35 -17.22
C LEU A 46 22.45 -2.65 -16.13
N TYR A 47 21.37 -3.33 -16.48
CA TYR A 47 20.17 -3.44 -15.65
C TYR A 47 19.83 -4.87 -15.22
N GLY A 48 20.52 -5.88 -15.75
CA GLY A 48 20.21 -7.27 -15.44
C GLY A 48 20.31 -7.57 -13.94
N SER A 49 21.30 -7.00 -13.24
CA SER A 49 21.44 -7.19 -11.79
C SER A 49 20.26 -6.63 -10.99
N LEU A 50 19.52 -5.65 -11.54
CA LEU A 50 18.32 -5.09 -10.93
C LEU A 50 17.08 -5.90 -11.28
N LEU A 51 16.89 -6.23 -12.56
CA LEU A 51 15.77 -7.02 -13.05
C LEU A 51 16.14 -7.75 -14.34
N MET A 52 16.36 -9.06 -14.26
CA MET A 52 16.72 -9.87 -15.43
C MET A 52 15.53 -9.99 -16.40
N ALA A 53 15.71 -9.47 -17.62
CA ALA A 53 14.70 -9.50 -18.67
C ALA A 53 15.29 -9.85 -20.05
N SER A 54 14.42 -10.37 -20.92
CA SER A 54 14.76 -10.69 -22.31
C SER A 54 14.72 -9.44 -23.19
N GLU A 55 13.80 -8.52 -22.90
CA GLU A 55 13.65 -7.24 -23.59
C GLU A 55 13.37 -6.10 -22.61
N TYR A 56 14.09 -4.98 -22.76
CA TYR A 56 13.85 -3.71 -22.10
C TYR A 56 13.38 -2.70 -23.14
N ARG A 57 12.27 -2.01 -22.86
CA ARG A 57 11.73 -0.96 -23.72
C ARG A 57 11.75 0.36 -22.97
N SER A 58 12.57 1.28 -23.47
CA SER A 58 12.60 2.66 -22.97
C SER A 58 11.21 3.26 -23.06
N LEU A 59 10.74 3.75 -21.92
CA LEU A 59 9.46 4.40 -21.79
C LEU A 59 9.62 5.88 -22.13
N LYS A 60 8.84 6.35 -23.11
CA LYS A 60 8.79 7.75 -23.52
C LYS A 60 7.37 8.24 -23.31
N THR A 61 7.18 9.06 -22.29
CA THR A 61 5.89 9.58 -21.86
C THR A 61 6.06 11.03 -21.44
N GLU A 62 5.02 11.84 -21.63
CA GLU A 62 4.97 13.24 -21.15
C GLU A 62 5.14 13.30 -19.62
N VAL A 63 4.71 12.26 -18.90
CA VAL A 63 4.93 12.12 -17.45
C VAL A 63 6.41 12.22 -17.10
N LEU A 64 7.30 11.63 -17.89
CA LEU A 64 8.74 11.65 -17.61
C LEU A 64 9.31 13.08 -17.68
N GLU A 65 8.74 13.93 -18.55
CA GLU A 65 9.15 15.33 -18.67
C GLU A 65 8.75 16.15 -17.45
N ASN A 66 7.72 15.73 -16.70
CA ASN A 66 7.29 16.38 -15.46
C ASN A 66 8.05 15.90 -14.21
N HIS A 67 8.88 14.86 -14.33
CA HIS A 67 9.64 14.27 -13.23
C HIS A 67 11.15 14.39 -13.51
N GLU A 68 11.71 15.59 -13.30
CA GLU A 68 13.12 15.90 -13.63
C GLU A 68 14.13 14.97 -12.93
N SER A 69 13.79 14.46 -11.75
CA SER A 69 14.63 13.50 -11.01
C SER A 69 14.67 12.11 -11.64
N VAL A 70 13.73 11.75 -12.51
CA VAL A 70 13.67 10.43 -13.17
C VAL A 70 14.30 10.55 -14.55
N LEU A 71 15.52 10.01 -14.71
CA LEU A 71 16.34 10.17 -15.90
C LEU A 71 15.93 9.23 -17.03
N GLU A 72 15.76 7.95 -16.70
CA GLU A 72 15.35 6.92 -17.66
C GLU A 72 14.42 5.91 -17.00
N VAL A 73 13.47 5.40 -17.79
CA VAL A 73 12.56 4.33 -17.36
C VAL A 73 12.49 3.28 -18.45
N PHE A 74 12.53 2.01 -18.06
CA PHE A 74 12.39 0.86 -18.95
C PHE A 74 11.28 -0.05 -18.44
N SER A 75 10.40 -0.48 -19.34
CA SER A 75 9.56 -1.65 -19.10
C SER A 75 10.32 -2.91 -19.49
N ALA A 76 10.31 -3.91 -18.61
CA ALA A 76 11.08 -5.14 -18.74
C ALA A 76 10.16 -6.33 -19.04
N TYR A 77 10.51 -7.15 -20.02
CA TYR A 77 9.68 -8.27 -20.50
C TYR A 77 10.47 -9.58 -20.52
N ASP A 78 9.79 -10.68 -20.18
CA ASP A 78 10.33 -12.03 -20.32
C ASP A 78 10.33 -12.53 -21.79
N GLU A 79 10.82 -13.75 -22.02
CA GLU A 79 10.88 -14.36 -23.36
C GLU A 79 9.51 -14.52 -24.03
N SER A 80 8.43 -14.58 -23.23
CA SER A 80 7.05 -14.68 -23.73
C SER A 80 6.45 -13.33 -24.11
N GLY A 81 7.13 -12.23 -23.78
CA GLY A 81 6.64 -10.87 -23.97
C GLY A 81 5.70 -10.40 -22.85
N ARG A 82 5.67 -11.10 -21.71
CA ARG A 82 4.95 -10.66 -20.51
C ARG A 82 5.79 -9.61 -19.78
N LEU A 83 5.15 -8.52 -19.37
CA LEU A 83 5.76 -7.49 -18.51
C LEU A 83 6.10 -8.14 -17.17
N ILE A 84 7.31 -7.93 -16.67
CA ILE A 84 7.76 -8.46 -15.37
C ILE A 84 8.15 -7.36 -14.38
N GLY A 85 8.12 -6.10 -14.82
CA GLY A 85 8.42 -4.94 -13.99
C GLY A 85 9.03 -3.79 -14.77
N TYR A 86 9.56 -2.84 -14.02
CA TYR A 86 10.15 -1.61 -14.50
C TYR A 86 11.55 -1.45 -13.93
N VAL A 87 12.44 -0.82 -14.70
CA VAL A 87 13.74 -0.35 -14.24
C VAL A 87 13.75 1.17 -14.35
N LEU A 88 14.10 1.85 -13.26
CA LEU A 88 14.13 3.31 -13.18
C LEU A 88 15.53 3.76 -12.80
N ASP A 89 15.96 4.83 -13.47
CA ASP A 89 17.19 5.56 -13.15
C ASP A 89 16.81 6.92 -12.58
N VAL A 90 17.12 7.15 -11.29
CA VAL A 90 16.63 8.31 -10.52
C VAL A 90 17.80 9.05 -9.89
N LYS A 91 17.85 10.36 -10.11
CA LYS A 91 18.88 11.25 -9.61
C LYS A 91 18.27 12.48 -8.94
N ASN A 92 18.42 12.55 -7.62
CA ASN A 92 18.16 13.76 -6.84
C ASN A 92 19.46 14.55 -6.70
N GLN A 93 19.46 15.79 -7.17
CA GLN A 93 20.63 16.66 -7.13
C GLN A 93 20.26 18.04 -6.61
N THR A 94 21.02 18.52 -5.63
CA THR A 94 20.98 19.89 -5.13
C THR A 94 22.28 20.62 -5.51
N THR A 95 22.46 21.86 -5.03
CA THR A 95 23.71 22.60 -5.22
C THR A 95 24.91 21.88 -4.59
N ASP A 96 24.69 21.21 -3.46
CA ASP A 96 25.76 20.66 -2.62
C ASP A 96 25.75 19.14 -2.50
N SER A 97 24.69 18.47 -2.99
CA SER A 97 24.54 17.01 -2.89
C SER A 97 24.03 16.34 -4.16
N VAL A 98 24.42 15.08 -4.34
CA VAL A 98 23.94 14.20 -5.42
C VAL A 98 23.63 12.84 -4.83
N VAL A 99 22.44 12.33 -5.13
CA VAL A 99 22.07 10.93 -4.92
C VAL A 99 21.51 10.38 -6.21
N HIS A 100 22.20 9.39 -6.77
CA HIS A 100 21.85 8.75 -8.02
C HIS A 100 21.72 7.25 -7.77
N THR A 101 20.52 6.71 -8.02
CA THR A 101 20.18 5.31 -7.80
C THR A 101 19.52 4.72 -9.02
N GLN A 102 19.80 3.45 -9.28
CA GLN A 102 19.04 2.65 -10.23
C GLN A 102 18.29 1.57 -9.48
N MET A 103 17.03 1.35 -9.82
CA MET A 103 16.16 0.42 -9.11
C MET A 103 15.22 -0.32 -10.04
N SER A 104 14.72 -1.45 -9.56
CA SER A 104 13.65 -2.20 -10.22
C SER A 104 12.40 -2.23 -9.35
N ILE A 105 11.25 -2.14 -10.00
CA ILE A 105 9.93 -2.12 -9.38
C ILE A 105 9.07 -3.19 -10.06
N SER A 106 8.20 -3.84 -9.29
CA SER A 106 7.26 -4.86 -9.78
C SER A 106 6.32 -4.35 -10.88
N GLU A 107 5.69 -5.27 -11.60
CA GLU A 107 4.78 -4.98 -12.73
C GLU A 107 3.55 -4.15 -12.36
N ASP A 108 3.09 -4.26 -11.11
CA ASP A 108 2.02 -3.44 -10.53
C ASP A 108 2.51 -2.08 -10.03
N GLY A 109 3.83 -1.85 -10.03
CA GLY A 109 4.57 -0.69 -9.53
C GLY A 109 4.65 -0.58 -8.01
N GLU A 110 4.12 -1.52 -7.24
CA GLU A 110 3.99 -1.34 -5.78
C GLU A 110 5.23 -1.72 -4.97
N ASN A 111 6.08 -2.61 -5.46
CA ASN A 111 7.16 -3.21 -4.69
C ASN A 111 8.53 -2.87 -5.28
N LEU A 112 9.47 -2.45 -4.43
CA LEU A 112 10.87 -2.32 -4.79
C LEU A 112 11.50 -3.71 -4.86
N MET A 113 11.92 -4.14 -6.04
CA MET A 113 12.53 -5.46 -6.23
C MET A 113 14.03 -5.42 -5.93
N ASN A 114 14.73 -4.40 -6.43
CA ASN A 114 16.16 -4.23 -6.19
C ASN A 114 16.56 -2.76 -6.33
N ILE A 115 17.69 -2.39 -5.73
CA ILE A 115 18.24 -1.04 -5.79
C ILE A 115 19.77 -1.07 -5.76
N ARG A 116 20.38 -0.17 -6.52
CA ARG A 116 21.83 0.07 -6.54
C ARG A 116 22.09 1.57 -6.46
N VAL A 117 23.06 1.96 -5.63
CA VAL A 117 23.62 3.32 -5.61
C VAL A 117 24.63 3.45 -6.75
N VAL A 118 24.43 4.46 -7.61
CA VAL A 118 25.36 4.83 -8.70
C VAL A 118 26.34 5.88 -8.21
N GLU A 119 25.82 6.91 -7.55
CA GLU A 119 26.60 8.01 -6.99
C GLU A 119 25.88 8.50 -5.72
N MET A 120 26.65 8.75 -4.67
CA MET A 120 26.17 9.47 -3.50
C MET A 120 27.30 10.37 -3.01
N SER A 121 27.07 11.67 -3.02
CA SER A 121 28.06 12.67 -2.62
C SER A 121 27.40 13.89 -2.00
N GLY A 122 28.16 14.61 -1.16
CA GLY A 122 27.68 15.83 -0.50
C GLY A 122 26.72 15.61 0.67
N ILE A 123 26.52 14.36 1.10
CA ILE A 123 25.70 13.99 2.26
C ILE A 123 26.53 13.07 3.14
N GLY A 124 27.26 13.66 4.09
CA GLY A 124 28.14 12.93 5.00
C GLY A 124 29.22 12.11 4.28
N GLU A 125 29.72 11.09 4.99
CA GLU A 125 30.61 10.07 4.41
C GLU A 125 29.81 9.11 3.53
N ALA A 126 30.41 8.65 2.43
CA ALA A 126 29.76 7.70 1.53
C ALA A 126 29.45 6.38 2.25
N LEU A 127 28.28 5.82 1.95
CA LEU A 127 27.90 4.50 2.46
C LEU A 127 28.90 3.44 1.99
N THR A 128 29.30 2.55 2.90
CA THR A 128 30.13 1.39 2.54
C THR A 128 29.30 0.35 1.78
N ASP A 129 29.97 -0.53 1.02
CA ASP A 129 29.28 -1.61 0.30
C ASP A 129 28.42 -2.49 1.24
N GLU A 130 28.89 -2.72 2.48
CA GLU A 130 28.16 -3.45 3.51
C GLU A 130 26.89 -2.70 3.96
N GLN A 131 26.98 -1.39 4.17
CA GLN A 131 25.82 -0.56 4.52
C GLN A 131 24.80 -0.52 3.38
N VAL A 132 25.26 -0.44 2.13
CA VAL A 132 24.38 -0.52 0.95
C VAL A 132 23.67 -1.87 0.88
N ASP A 133 24.36 -2.99 1.15
CA ASP A 133 23.75 -4.32 1.13
C ASP A 133 22.73 -4.53 2.27
N ILE A 134 23.00 -3.95 3.44
CA ILE A 134 22.03 -3.91 4.55
C ILE A 134 20.77 -3.17 4.13
N LEU A 135 20.90 -1.97 3.53
CA LEU A 135 19.75 -1.20 3.06
C LEU A 135 18.99 -1.92 1.95
N ARG A 136 19.70 -2.53 1.00
CA ARG A 136 19.10 -3.34 -0.07
C ARG A 136 18.27 -4.49 0.52
N THR A 137 18.79 -5.20 1.52
CA THR A 137 18.08 -6.28 2.20
C THR A 137 16.84 -5.80 2.95
N GLN A 138 16.90 -4.61 3.56
CA GLN A 138 15.73 -4.01 4.23
C GLN A 138 14.62 -3.63 3.25
N LEU A 139 14.97 -3.27 2.00
CA LEU A 139 14.06 -2.77 0.98
C LEU A 139 13.58 -3.83 -0.03
N GLU A 140 14.30 -4.94 -0.19
CA GLU A 140 13.98 -5.98 -1.16
C GLU A 140 12.57 -6.57 -0.94
N GLY A 141 11.74 -6.47 -1.97
CA GLY A 141 10.34 -6.92 -1.98
C GLY A 141 9.40 -6.07 -1.13
N LYS A 142 9.82 -4.88 -0.66
CA LYS A 142 8.98 -4.01 0.17
C LYS A 142 8.11 -3.09 -0.67
N ARG A 143 6.93 -2.77 -0.14
CA ARG A 143 6.02 -1.80 -0.76
C ARG A 143 6.57 -0.38 -0.63
N ILE A 144 6.49 0.38 -1.72
CA ILE A 144 6.83 1.80 -1.77
C ILE A 144 5.54 2.65 -1.67
N PRO A 145 5.58 3.87 -1.13
CA PRO A 145 6.75 4.63 -0.67
C PRO A 145 7.27 4.19 0.69
N VAL A 146 8.49 4.61 1.00
CA VAL A 146 9.27 4.12 2.14
C VAL A 146 9.81 5.25 3.00
N SER A 147 10.05 4.98 4.28
CA SER A 147 10.69 5.93 5.18
C SER A 147 11.56 5.21 6.21
N ILE A 148 12.39 5.97 6.92
CA ILE A 148 13.15 5.44 8.04
C ILE A 148 12.21 5.32 9.25
N ARG A 149 12.22 4.14 9.89
CA ARG A 149 11.76 3.96 11.25
C ARG A 149 12.62 4.82 12.16
N LYS A 150 12.09 5.97 12.52
CA LYS A 150 12.69 6.75 13.60
C LYS A 150 12.31 6.01 14.89
N ASP A 151 13.32 5.52 15.63
CA ASP A 151 13.16 5.05 17.02
C ASP A 151 12.82 6.25 17.89
N LEU A 152 11.60 6.71 17.72
CA LEU A 152 11.05 7.82 18.44
C LEU A 152 10.53 7.27 19.76
N PRO A 153 10.91 7.86 20.90
CA PRO A 153 10.24 7.53 22.16
C PRO A 153 8.73 7.70 21.95
N ALA A 154 7.93 6.85 22.59
CA ALA A 154 6.47 6.81 22.45
C ALA A 154 5.82 8.20 22.53
N GLU A 155 6.47 9.16 23.21
CA GLU A 155 6.13 10.59 23.21
C GLU A 155 6.01 11.26 21.84
N VAL A 156 6.81 10.90 20.81
CA VAL A 156 6.74 11.62 19.51
C VAL A 156 5.62 11.07 18.61
N TYR A 157 5.09 9.88 18.90
CA TYR A 157 3.83 9.44 18.32
C TYR A 157 2.60 10.21 18.87
N LYS A 158 2.80 11.21 19.76
CA LYS A 158 1.75 12.16 20.15
C LYS A 158 1.45 13.21 19.07
N GLN A 159 2.16 13.20 17.95
CA GLN A 159 1.91 14.11 16.83
C GLN A 159 1.19 13.45 15.65
N MET A 160 0.38 12.42 15.93
CA MET A 160 -0.82 12.14 15.14
C MET A 160 -1.99 12.72 15.94
N ASP A 161 -2.87 13.51 15.32
CA ASP A 161 -3.99 14.22 15.98
C ASP A 161 -4.96 13.30 16.76
N TYR A 162 -4.78 11.98 16.67
CA TYR A 162 -5.66 10.99 17.25
C TYR A 162 -4.94 10.11 18.29
N ASP A 163 -5.49 10.15 19.51
CA ASP A 163 -5.08 9.28 20.60
C ASP A 163 -5.18 7.80 20.19
N PRO A 164 -4.18 6.97 20.53
CA PRO A 164 -4.24 5.54 20.30
C PRO A 164 -5.32 4.89 21.17
N LEU A 165 -5.92 3.80 20.68
CA LEU A 165 -6.78 2.97 21.51
C LEU A 165 -5.97 2.33 22.64
N LEU A 166 -6.39 2.57 23.88
CA LEU A 166 -5.73 1.96 25.03
C LEU A 166 -5.98 0.45 25.09
N GLY A 167 -4.94 -0.27 25.54
CA GLY A 167 -5.01 -1.71 25.85
C GLY A 167 -4.88 -2.64 24.65
N LEU A 168 -4.42 -2.17 23.48
CA LEU A 168 -4.08 -3.06 22.37
C LEU A 168 -2.77 -3.80 22.67
N HIS A 169 -2.76 -5.11 22.44
CA HIS A 169 -1.55 -5.92 22.49
C HIS A 169 -0.98 -6.12 21.09
N ASP A 170 0.35 -6.15 20.99
CA ASP A 170 1.05 -6.33 19.72
C ASP A 170 0.78 -7.71 19.11
N GLY A 171 0.66 -7.78 17.78
CA GLY A 171 0.37 -9.00 17.05
C GLY A 171 -0.53 -8.78 15.82
N VAL A 172 -0.84 -9.88 15.14
CA VAL A 172 -1.77 -9.91 14.00
C VAL A 172 -3.09 -10.51 14.46
N TYR A 173 -4.19 -9.81 14.22
CA TYR A 173 -5.54 -10.17 14.64
C TYR A 173 -6.46 -10.24 13.44
N TYR A 174 -7.36 -11.20 13.46
CA TYR A 174 -8.21 -11.55 12.33
C TYR A 174 -9.67 -11.71 12.78
N ALA A 175 -10.59 -11.34 11.89
CA ALA A 175 -12.02 -11.58 12.03
C ALA A 175 -12.63 -11.80 10.64
N GLU A 176 -13.65 -12.64 10.54
CA GLU A 176 -14.40 -12.86 9.31
C GLU A 176 -15.91 -12.86 9.57
N ALA A 177 -16.68 -12.42 8.57
CA ALA A 177 -18.14 -12.42 8.66
C ALA A 177 -18.66 -13.85 8.78
N GLU A 178 -19.67 -14.10 9.61
CA GLU A 178 -20.22 -15.45 9.80
C GLU A 178 -20.75 -16.08 8.49
N LYS A 179 -21.24 -15.25 7.56
CA LYS A 179 -21.86 -15.68 6.31
C LYS A 179 -21.40 -14.79 5.14
N PRO A 180 -21.36 -15.35 3.92
CA PRO A 180 -21.20 -14.55 2.72
C PRO A 180 -22.29 -13.49 2.61
N ALA A 181 -21.93 -12.32 2.11
CA ALA A 181 -22.88 -11.28 1.73
C ALA A 181 -23.68 -11.69 0.49
N SER A 182 -24.69 -10.89 0.13
CA SER A 182 -25.58 -11.19 -1.01
C SER A 182 -24.87 -11.22 -2.36
N ASP A 183 -23.66 -10.67 -2.44
CA ASP A 183 -22.79 -10.70 -3.62
C ASP A 183 -21.99 -12.00 -3.75
N GLY A 184 -22.10 -12.92 -2.77
CA GLY A 184 -21.39 -14.20 -2.76
C GLY A 184 -19.98 -14.15 -2.17
N TYR A 185 -19.56 -13.01 -1.64
CA TYR A 185 -18.25 -12.86 -1.00
C TYR A 185 -18.40 -12.83 0.53
N LYS A 186 -17.50 -13.51 1.23
CA LYS A 186 -17.39 -13.52 2.69
C LYS A 186 -16.28 -12.58 3.12
N ASP A 187 -16.65 -11.48 3.77
CA ASP A 187 -15.74 -10.44 4.23
C ASP A 187 -14.83 -10.93 5.37
N TYR A 188 -13.58 -10.49 5.36
CA TYR A 188 -12.63 -10.65 6.45
C TYR A 188 -11.80 -9.39 6.66
N CYS A 189 -11.36 -9.17 7.90
CA CYS A 189 -10.45 -8.11 8.25
C CYS A 189 -9.25 -8.66 9.01
N GLU A 190 -8.08 -8.10 8.73
CA GLU A 190 -6.85 -8.35 9.48
C GLU A 190 -6.28 -7.02 9.94
N ILE A 191 -5.91 -6.92 11.22
CA ILE A 191 -5.18 -5.78 11.75
C ILE A 191 -3.85 -6.23 12.33
N GLU A 192 -2.82 -5.40 12.17
CA GLU A 192 -1.53 -5.58 12.80
C GLU A 192 -1.35 -4.47 13.84
N VAL A 193 -1.03 -4.87 15.07
CA VAL A 193 -0.75 -3.98 16.19
C VAL A 193 0.71 -4.06 16.56
N SER A 194 1.34 -2.90 16.73
CA SER A 194 2.72 -2.77 17.22
C SER A 194 2.84 -1.53 18.09
N GLY A 195 3.50 -1.64 19.24
CA GLY A 195 3.57 -0.56 20.23
C GLY A 195 2.20 -0.10 20.72
N GLY A 196 1.21 -1.00 20.77
CA GLY A 196 -0.17 -0.68 21.15
C GLY A 196 -0.94 0.20 20.15
N ARG A 197 -0.47 0.30 18.90
CA ARG A 197 -1.13 1.03 17.80
C ARG A 197 -1.45 0.11 16.65
N ILE A 198 -2.54 0.40 15.94
CA ILE A 198 -2.87 -0.25 14.67
C ILE A 198 -1.91 0.30 13.61
N ILE A 199 -1.05 -0.55 13.05
CA ILE A 199 -0.06 -0.16 12.04
C ILE A 199 -0.39 -0.67 10.63
N ARG A 200 -1.27 -1.67 10.53
CA ARG A 200 -1.80 -2.16 9.24
C ARG A 200 -3.23 -2.63 9.42
N VAL A 201 -4.03 -2.40 8.40
CA VAL A 201 -5.39 -2.93 8.27
C VAL A 201 -5.54 -3.48 6.85
N GLU A 202 -6.09 -4.67 6.73
CA GLU A 202 -6.53 -5.26 5.48
C GLU A 202 -8.02 -5.58 5.61
N TRP A 203 -8.82 -5.14 4.64
CA TRP A 203 -10.20 -5.56 4.49
C TRP A 203 -10.39 -6.08 3.07
N ASN A 204 -10.79 -7.35 3.00
CA ASN A 204 -11.02 -8.04 1.75
C ASN A 204 -12.15 -9.06 1.94
N ALA A 205 -12.52 -9.77 0.89
CA ALA A 205 -13.53 -10.80 0.96
C ALA A 205 -13.21 -11.92 -0.02
N VAL A 206 -13.60 -13.15 0.30
CA VAL A 206 -13.37 -14.33 -0.54
C VAL A 206 -14.69 -14.93 -0.99
N ASN A 207 -14.77 -15.34 -2.26
CA ASN A 207 -15.94 -16.07 -2.77
C ASN A 207 -15.75 -17.60 -2.67
N GLU A 208 -16.78 -18.37 -3.04
CA GLU A 208 -16.74 -19.84 -3.03
C GLU A 208 -15.68 -20.45 -3.97
N LEU A 209 -15.20 -19.70 -4.95
CA LEU A 209 -14.12 -20.10 -5.87
C LEU A 209 -12.73 -19.73 -5.34
N ALA A 210 -12.65 -19.21 -4.10
CA ALA A 210 -11.43 -18.70 -3.47
C ALA A 210 -10.78 -17.51 -4.21
N HIS A 211 -11.53 -16.79 -5.05
CA HIS A 211 -11.07 -15.50 -5.57
C HIS A 211 -11.33 -14.41 -4.53
N THR A 212 -10.48 -13.40 -4.53
CA THR A 212 -10.64 -12.24 -3.64
C THR A 212 -11.43 -11.13 -4.32
N ARG A 213 -12.27 -10.43 -3.55
CA ARG A 213 -13.01 -9.26 -4.03
C ARG A 213 -12.05 -8.15 -4.47
N TYR A 214 -10.86 -8.07 -3.87
CA TYR A 214 -9.79 -7.18 -4.30
C TYR A 214 -9.36 -7.47 -5.76
N ASP A 215 -8.93 -8.69 -6.06
CA ASP A 215 -8.46 -9.08 -7.40
C ASP A 215 -9.58 -8.97 -8.44
N ASP A 216 -10.78 -9.45 -8.08
CA ASP A 216 -11.95 -9.39 -8.96
C ASP A 216 -12.38 -7.94 -9.22
N SER A 217 -12.18 -7.04 -8.27
CA SER A 217 -12.49 -5.62 -8.46
C SER A 217 -11.49 -4.92 -9.37
N ILE A 218 -10.22 -5.30 -9.35
CA ILE A 218 -9.18 -4.73 -10.22
C ILE A 218 -9.34 -5.25 -11.64
N SER A 219 -9.63 -6.54 -11.80
CA SER A 219 -9.91 -7.16 -13.11
C SER A 219 -11.23 -6.68 -13.73
N GLY A 220 -12.12 -6.12 -12.91
CA GLY A 220 -13.44 -5.62 -13.30
C GLY A 220 -14.53 -6.69 -13.31
N GLU A 221 -14.25 -7.89 -12.80
CA GLU A 221 -15.22 -8.97 -12.58
C GLU A 221 -16.18 -8.63 -11.42
N TYR A 222 -15.69 -7.94 -10.39
CA TYR A 222 -16.52 -7.35 -9.33
C TYR A 222 -16.69 -5.85 -9.55
N LYS A 223 -17.94 -5.36 -9.43
CA LYS A 223 -18.28 -3.95 -9.64
C LYS A 223 -19.18 -3.41 -8.54
N VAL A 224 -18.84 -2.23 -8.05
CA VAL A 224 -19.63 -1.51 -7.05
C VAL A 224 -19.90 -0.10 -7.57
N SER A 225 -21.15 0.21 -7.90
CA SER A 225 -21.61 1.55 -8.32
C SER A 225 -20.70 2.32 -9.32
N GLY A 226 -19.97 1.61 -10.19
CA GLY A 226 -19.05 2.22 -11.16
C GLY A 226 -17.65 2.56 -10.65
N ASN A 227 -17.34 2.29 -9.38
CA ASN A 227 -16.04 2.50 -8.75
C ASN A 227 -15.35 1.15 -8.48
N ILE A 228 -14.03 1.19 -8.33
CA ILE A 228 -13.22 0.04 -7.93
C ILE A 228 -13.39 -0.15 -6.41
N TRP A 229 -13.81 -1.33 -5.98
CA TRP A 229 -13.98 -1.67 -4.57
C TRP A 229 -12.63 -1.73 -3.84
N ALA A 230 -11.61 -2.30 -4.48
CA ALA A 230 -10.25 -2.40 -3.95
C ALA A 230 -9.70 -1.03 -3.50
N GLU A 231 -9.88 0.00 -4.32
CA GLU A 231 -9.45 1.37 -4.00
C GLU A 231 -10.22 1.96 -2.79
N GLN A 232 -11.53 1.73 -2.73
CA GLN A 232 -12.36 2.21 -1.62
C GLN A 232 -12.03 1.51 -0.30
N SER A 233 -11.82 0.19 -0.33
CA SER A 233 -11.38 -0.58 0.84
C SER A 233 -10.02 -0.09 1.33
N TYR A 234 -9.08 0.15 0.42
CA TYR A 234 -7.76 0.68 0.73
C TYR A 234 -7.82 2.06 1.40
N ARG A 235 -8.65 2.98 0.88
CA ARG A 235 -8.87 4.30 1.49
C ARG A 235 -9.39 4.17 2.93
N LEU A 236 -10.34 3.26 3.19
CA LEU A 236 -10.87 2.98 4.53
C LEU A 236 -9.82 2.42 5.49
N CYS A 237 -9.10 1.39 5.06
CA CYS A 237 -8.05 0.75 5.86
C CYS A 237 -6.97 1.76 6.26
N ASN A 238 -6.53 2.60 5.32
CA ASN A 238 -5.55 3.64 5.59
C ASN A 238 -6.11 4.72 6.53
N HIS A 239 -7.35 5.16 6.33
CA HIS A 239 -7.95 6.16 7.21
C HIS A 239 -8.07 5.64 8.64
N LEU A 240 -8.41 4.37 8.84
CA LEU A 240 -8.44 3.73 10.15
C LEU A 240 -7.06 3.70 10.83
N VAL A 241 -5.99 3.40 10.09
CA VAL A 241 -4.61 3.49 10.61
C VAL A 241 -4.29 4.91 11.07
N LEU A 242 -4.85 5.95 10.45
CA LEU A 242 -4.65 7.33 10.91
C LEU A 242 -5.45 7.66 12.17
N VAL A 243 -6.74 7.34 12.17
CA VAL A 243 -7.65 7.78 13.24
C VAL A 243 -7.60 6.87 14.48
N GLN A 244 -7.02 5.67 14.35
CA GLN A 244 -6.86 4.62 15.36
C GLN A 244 -8.16 4.08 15.98
N ASP A 245 -9.31 4.69 15.69
CA ASP A 245 -10.61 4.36 16.27
C ASP A 245 -11.67 4.22 15.15
N PRO A 246 -12.35 3.06 15.02
CA PRO A 246 -13.39 2.85 14.02
C PRO A 246 -14.55 3.87 14.09
N VAL A 247 -14.83 4.43 15.26
CA VAL A 247 -15.87 5.46 15.44
C VAL A 247 -15.51 6.73 14.65
N LYS A 248 -14.22 7.04 14.53
CA LYS A 248 -13.73 8.21 13.82
C LYS A 248 -13.76 8.05 12.30
N LEU A 249 -14.15 6.90 11.77
CA LEU A 249 -14.50 6.75 10.35
C LEU A 249 -15.80 7.49 9.98
N ALA A 250 -16.50 8.07 10.98
CA ALA A 250 -17.73 8.85 10.81
C ALA A 250 -18.77 8.13 9.94
N MET A 251 -19.05 6.87 10.28
CA MET A 251 -20.09 6.09 9.61
C MET A 251 -21.47 6.68 9.92
N LYS A 252 -22.20 7.05 8.88
CA LYS A 252 -23.57 7.53 8.96
C LYS A 252 -24.56 6.37 9.13
N SER A 253 -25.82 6.70 9.40
CA SER A 253 -26.92 5.74 9.49
C SER A 253 -27.23 4.99 8.20
N ASP A 254 -26.77 5.48 7.04
CA ASP A 254 -26.90 4.82 5.74
C ASP A 254 -25.77 3.82 5.46
N GLY A 255 -24.88 3.59 6.44
CA GLY A 255 -23.76 2.66 6.35
C GLY A 255 -22.52 3.24 5.68
N LYS A 256 -22.53 4.49 5.20
CA LYS A 256 -21.38 5.10 4.50
C LYS A 256 -20.62 6.07 5.39
N THR A 257 -19.35 6.28 5.11
CA THR A 257 -18.56 7.39 5.70
C THR A 257 -18.91 8.74 5.07
N GLU A 258 -18.77 9.83 5.81
CA GLU A 258 -18.92 11.20 5.30
C GLU A 258 -17.60 11.97 5.17
N ILE A 259 -16.48 11.40 5.64
CA ILE A 259 -15.20 12.11 5.75
C ILE A 259 -14.11 11.56 4.82
N ILE A 260 -14.33 10.38 4.22
CA ILE A 260 -13.34 9.74 3.33
C ILE A 260 -13.79 9.88 1.88
N ASP A 261 -13.14 10.79 1.16
CA ASP A 261 -13.42 11.05 -0.24
C ASP A 261 -13.22 9.79 -1.10
N GLY A 262 -14.12 9.59 -2.07
CA GLY A 262 -14.11 8.45 -2.99
C GLY A 262 -14.71 7.16 -2.41
N VAL A 263 -14.96 7.08 -1.09
CA VAL A 263 -15.61 5.92 -0.46
C VAL A 263 -17.12 6.06 -0.54
N THR A 264 -17.72 5.23 -1.39
CA THR A 264 -19.17 5.22 -1.64
C THR A 264 -19.87 3.93 -1.23
N ILE A 265 -19.09 2.94 -0.77
CA ILE A 265 -19.55 1.64 -0.26
C ILE A 265 -20.10 1.74 1.15
N ASP A 266 -20.92 0.75 1.50
CA ASP A 266 -21.29 0.47 2.88
C ASP A 266 -20.07 -0.07 3.64
N ILE A 267 -19.78 0.52 4.80
CA ILE A 267 -18.61 0.23 5.65
C ILE A 267 -19.01 -0.46 6.96
N SER A 268 -20.27 -0.86 7.12
CA SER A 268 -20.78 -1.44 8.37
C SER A 268 -20.09 -2.76 8.70
N THR A 269 -19.94 -3.64 7.71
CA THR A 269 -19.21 -4.91 7.84
C THR A 269 -17.76 -4.66 8.22
N PHE A 270 -17.09 -3.71 7.56
CA PHE A 270 -15.70 -3.33 7.88
C PHE A 270 -15.56 -2.88 9.34
N VAL A 271 -16.40 -1.93 9.77
CA VAL A 271 -16.38 -1.42 11.16
C VAL A 271 -16.64 -2.54 12.16
N SER A 272 -17.55 -3.47 11.86
CA SER A 272 -17.82 -4.63 12.72
C SER A 272 -16.60 -5.53 12.88
N LEU A 273 -15.98 -5.92 11.77
CA LEU A 273 -14.82 -6.83 11.77
C LEU A 273 -13.59 -6.19 12.42
N VAL A 274 -13.37 -4.90 12.20
CA VAL A 274 -12.29 -4.18 12.87
C VAL A 274 -12.50 -4.14 14.38
N ASN A 275 -13.73 -3.91 14.85
CA ASN A 275 -14.02 -3.93 16.29
C ASN A 275 -13.77 -5.30 16.91
N GLU A 276 -14.06 -6.38 16.17
CA GLU A 276 -13.72 -7.74 16.59
C GLU A 276 -12.21 -7.96 16.64
N CYS A 277 -11.47 -7.52 15.61
CA CYS A 277 -10.01 -7.56 15.62
C CYS A 277 -9.41 -6.76 16.80
N ILE A 278 -9.98 -5.61 17.15
CA ILE A 278 -9.58 -4.81 18.33
C ILE A 278 -9.87 -5.58 19.63
N ALA A 279 -11.01 -6.26 19.73
CA ALA A 279 -11.34 -7.10 20.88
C ALA A 279 -10.36 -8.29 20.98
N ASN A 280 -10.05 -8.93 19.86
CA ASN A 280 -9.06 -9.99 19.75
C ASN A 280 -7.67 -9.49 20.18
N SER A 281 -7.28 -8.27 19.78
CA SER A 281 -6.05 -7.63 20.23
C SER A 281 -5.99 -7.46 21.75
N ARG A 282 -7.05 -6.91 22.35
CA ARG A 282 -7.15 -6.77 23.81
C ARG A 282 -7.11 -8.09 24.56
N ALA A 283 -7.58 -9.17 23.93
CA ALA A 283 -7.55 -10.52 24.50
C ALA A 283 -6.28 -11.32 24.15
N SER A 284 -5.36 -10.75 23.36
CA SER A 284 -4.22 -11.48 22.77
C SER A 284 -4.64 -12.74 22.01
N TYR A 285 -5.82 -12.72 21.37
CA TYR A 285 -6.36 -13.81 20.58
C TYR A 285 -5.88 -13.70 19.13
N THR A 286 -4.73 -14.30 18.83
CA THR A 286 -4.02 -14.07 17.55
C THR A 286 -4.74 -14.69 16.36
N LYS A 287 -4.39 -14.23 15.14
CA LYS A 287 -4.86 -14.82 13.88
C LYS A 287 -4.69 -16.34 13.83
N GLU A 288 -3.56 -16.88 14.29
CA GLU A 288 -3.32 -18.32 14.29
C GLU A 288 -4.29 -19.07 15.22
N GLN A 289 -4.66 -18.46 16.35
CA GLN A 289 -5.63 -19.04 17.28
C GLN A 289 -7.05 -18.94 16.73
N TYR A 290 -7.39 -17.84 16.05
CA TYR A 290 -8.66 -17.66 15.34
C TYR A 290 -8.87 -18.76 14.30
N LEU A 291 -7.94 -18.88 13.36
CA LEU A 291 -8.04 -19.84 12.25
C LEU A 291 -8.05 -21.29 12.73
N ARG A 292 -7.31 -21.61 13.80
CA ARG A 292 -7.35 -22.95 14.42
C ARG A 292 -8.75 -23.28 14.94
N ASN A 293 -9.39 -22.35 15.66
CA ASN A 293 -10.72 -22.59 16.22
C ASN A 293 -11.78 -22.69 15.12
N LEU A 294 -11.64 -21.91 14.05
CA LEU A 294 -12.51 -21.99 12.88
C LEU A 294 -12.45 -23.40 12.24
N SER A 295 -11.24 -23.92 11.99
CA SER A 295 -11.06 -25.27 11.44
C SER A 295 -11.56 -26.39 12.36
N GLY A 296 -11.50 -26.20 13.68
CA GLY A 296 -12.01 -27.18 14.65
C GLY A 296 -13.53 -27.22 14.77
N THR A 297 -14.22 -26.19 14.27
CA THR A 297 -15.70 -26.09 14.33
C THR A 297 -16.37 -26.86 13.17
N GLU A 298 -15.65 -27.17 12.08
CA GLU A 298 -16.17 -27.92 10.93
C GLU A 298 -16.11 -29.45 11.10
N GLU A 299 -15.42 -29.99 12.11
CA GLU A 299 -15.26 -31.46 12.31
C GLU A 299 -16.27 -32.10 13.31
N THR A 300 -17.27 -31.38 13.82
CA THR A 300 -18.23 -31.94 14.81
C THR A 300 -19.70 -31.73 14.44
N THR A 301 -20.15 -32.34 13.34
CA THR A 301 -21.56 -32.69 13.15
C THR A 301 -21.70 -34.16 12.79
N GLY A 302 -21.81 -35.00 13.82
CA GLY A 302 -22.03 -36.43 13.67
C GLY A 302 -21.98 -37.19 14.99
N ASP A 303 -22.88 -36.88 15.93
CA ASP A 303 -23.64 -37.91 16.66
C ASP A 303 -24.66 -37.28 17.62
N GLU A 304 -25.87 -37.84 17.63
CA GLU A 304 -26.99 -37.53 18.54
C GLU A 304 -26.69 -37.98 20.00
N PRO A 305 -27.46 -37.48 21.00
CA PRO A 305 -27.03 -37.43 22.38
C PRO A 305 -27.26 -38.75 23.14
N ALA A 306 -26.31 -39.12 23.98
CA ALA A 306 -26.51 -40.13 25.01
C ALA A 306 -26.90 -39.47 26.35
N GLU A 307 -28.14 -39.72 26.73
CA GLU A 307 -28.75 -39.52 28.03
C GLU A 307 -28.00 -40.28 29.14
N THR A 308 -27.70 -39.64 30.28
CA THR A 308 -27.79 -40.32 31.58
C THR A 308 -28.08 -39.34 32.71
N THR A 309 -29.28 -39.51 33.25
CA THR A 309 -29.85 -39.04 34.52
C THR A 309 -28.96 -39.24 35.76
N VAL A 310 -28.95 -38.26 36.69
CA VAL A 310 -29.29 -38.43 38.13
C VAL A 310 -29.79 -37.08 38.71
N THR A 311 -30.97 -37.10 39.36
CA THR A 311 -31.63 -36.04 40.16
C THR A 311 -31.54 -36.39 41.68
N PRO A 312 -32.13 -35.64 42.64
CA PRO A 312 -32.01 -34.22 43.04
C PRO A 312 -31.77 -34.10 44.59
N ASP A 313 -32.13 -32.95 45.21
CA ASP A 313 -32.27 -32.64 46.67
C ASP A 313 -31.08 -31.80 47.23
N LYS A 314 -31.20 -30.69 47.96
CA LYS A 314 -32.32 -30.02 48.66
C LYS A 314 -31.88 -28.60 49.10
N THR A 315 -32.78 -27.62 49.05
CA THR A 315 -32.69 -26.34 49.79
C THR A 315 -33.29 -26.51 51.20
N PRO A 316 -32.74 -25.83 52.21
CA PRO A 316 -33.52 -24.79 52.92
C PRO A 316 -32.60 -23.59 53.25
N ASP A 317 -33.00 -22.40 53.66
CA ASP A 317 -34.22 -21.61 53.78
C ASP A 317 -33.73 -20.22 54.26
N SER A 318 -34.59 -19.21 54.14
CA SER A 318 -34.41 -17.78 54.38
C SER A 318 -34.06 -17.38 55.83
N THR A 319 -33.52 -16.17 56.00
CA THR A 319 -33.96 -15.08 56.93
C THR A 319 -32.94 -13.93 56.83
N ASP A 320 -33.29 -12.78 56.23
CA ASP A 320 -34.00 -11.61 56.78
C ASP A 320 -33.10 -10.66 57.60
N VAL A 321 -33.46 -9.37 57.57
CA VAL A 321 -33.11 -8.24 58.46
C VAL A 321 -32.27 -7.08 57.87
N THR A 322 -33.06 -6.14 57.31
CA THR A 322 -33.12 -4.67 57.53
C THR A 322 -32.08 -3.67 57.03
N MET A 323 -32.67 -2.62 56.43
CA MET A 323 -32.20 -1.27 56.17
C MET A 323 -31.67 -0.55 57.41
N GLU A 324 -30.73 0.38 57.21
CA GLU A 324 -30.78 1.72 57.83
C GLU A 324 -30.27 2.78 56.83
N THR A 325 -30.99 3.90 56.81
CA THR A 325 -30.81 5.08 55.96
C THR A 325 -30.63 6.28 56.88
N GLU A 326 -29.56 7.07 56.67
CA GLU A 326 -29.47 8.50 57.02
C GLU A 326 -28.49 9.09 55.98
N GLY A 327 -28.73 10.16 55.21
CA GLY A 327 -29.72 11.23 55.25
C GLY A 327 -29.04 12.57 55.55
N GLN A 328 -28.96 13.46 54.52
CA GLN A 328 -28.82 14.95 54.54
C GLN A 328 -27.62 15.49 53.72
N THR A 329 -27.67 16.59 52.98
CA THR A 329 -28.74 17.47 52.41
C THR A 329 -28.07 18.35 51.34
N ALA A 330 -28.89 18.90 50.45
CA ALA A 330 -28.56 19.73 49.30
C ALA A 330 -27.91 21.09 49.61
N ALA A 331 -27.17 21.63 48.63
CA ALA A 331 -27.14 23.07 48.35
C ALA A 331 -26.97 23.30 46.83
N VAL A 332 -27.93 24.03 46.26
CA VAL A 332 -28.01 24.56 44.89
C VAL A 332 -27.62 26.03 44.94
N SER A 333 -26.83 26.50 43.97
CA SER A 333 -26.82 27.92 43.55
C SER A 333 -26.37 28.02 42.09
N GLU A 334 -27.18 28.68 41.27
CA GLU A 334 -27.05 28.85 39.81
C GLU A 334 -26.01 29.93 39.37
N PRO A 335 -25.96 30.44 38.11
CA PRO A 335 -24.72 30.60 37.37
C PRO A 335 -24.28 32.07 37.25
N SER A 336 -23.04 32.33 36.86
CA SER A 336 -22.62 33.69 36.54
C SER A 336 -21.70 33.77 35.32
N GLU A 337 -22.31 34.29 34.26
CA GLU A 337 -21.84 35.31 33.32
C GLU A 337 -20.74 35.00 32.29
N ILE A 338 -21.21 35.08 31.04
CA ILE A 338 -20.49 35.29 29.79
C ILE A 338 -19.77 36.65 29.85
N GLY A 339 -18.44 36.62 29.75
CA GLY A 339 -17.61 37.80 29.49
C GLY A 339 -17.07 37.78 28.07
N VAL A 340 -17.75 38.47 27.16
CA VAL A 340 -17.19 38.86 25.86
C VAL A 340 -16.27 40.06 26.09
N ILE A 341 -14.99 39.93 25.71
CA ILE A 341 -14.11 41.08 25.49
C ILE A 341 -13.28 40.79 24.25
N GLY A 342 -13.65 41.44 23.14
CA GLY A 342 -12.80 41.63 21.99
C GLY A 342 -11.88 42.83 22.22
N GLY A 343 -10.63 42.70 21.82
CA GLY A 343 -9.59 43.71 21.92
C GLY A 343 -8.37 43.25 21.15
N GLU A 344 -8.30 43.72 19.91
CA GLU A 344 -7.32 43.56 18.86
C GLU A 344 -5.87 43.90 19.26
N ASP A 345 -4.94 43.34 18.48
CA ASP A 345 -3.51 43.67 18.34
C ASP A 345 -2.51 42.87 19.20
N GLY A 346 -2.15 41.70 18.67
CA GLY A 346 -0.95 40.96 19.01
C GLY A 346 -0.12 40.75 17.75
N VAL A 347 0.89 41.59 17.58
CA VAL A 347 1.95 41.54 16.57
C VAL A 347 2.35 40.09 16.26
N VAL A 348 2.16 39.67 15.01
CA VAL A 348 2.72 38.42 14.48
C VAL A 348 4.24 38.62 14.39
N SER A 349 4.97 38.14 15.39
CA SER A 349 6.41 37.93 15.27
C SER A 349 6.63 36.91 14.16
N SER A 350 7.32 37.36 13.11
CA SER A 350 7.77 36.57 11.98
C SER A 350 8.86 35.60 12.41
N ASP A 351 8.48 34.47 13.01
CA ASP A 351 9.28 33.25 13.00
C ASP A 351 8.52 32.25 12.12
N SER A 352 8.88 32.24 10.85
CA SER A 352 8.41 31.27 9.87
C SER A 352 9.05 29.91 10.13
N ASP A 353 8.58 29.21 11.16
CA ASP A 353 8.62 27.75 11.21
C ASP A 353 7.19 27.25 10.95
N SER A 354 6.75 27.53 9.72
CA SER A 354 5.46 27.11 9.17
C SER A 354 5.47 25.60 8.91
N ILE A 355 4.62 24.85 9.62
CA ILE A 355 3.79 23.75 9.09
C ILE A 355 4.46 22.91 7.98
N LEU A 356 5.53 22.17 8.31
CA LEU A 356 6.20 21.22 7.41
C LEU A 356 6.73 20.00 8.19
N SER A 357 5.85 19.19 8.80
CA SER A 357 6.27 17.94 9.49
C SER A 357 5.48 16.67 9.15
N ASP A 358 4.42 16.73 8.35
CA ASP A 358 3.48 15.59 8.21
C ASP A 358 3.70 14.75 6.93
N SER A 359 4.77 15.05 6.20
CA SER A 359 5.13 14.38 4.94
C SER A 359 6.61 14.06 4.86
N VAL A 360 6.95 12.94 4.26
CA VAL A 360 8.32 12.56 3.89
C VAL A 360 8.45 12.70 2.39
N ASP A 361 9.40 13.52 1.92
CA ASP A 361 9.59 13.82 0.50
C ASP A 361 8.31 14.35 -0.18
N GLY A 362 7.46 15.10 0.52
CA GLY A 362 6.18 15.57 -0.01
C GLY A 362 5.11 14.48 -0.15
N ILE A 363 5.37 13.28 0.36
CA ILE A 363 4.41 12.18 0.48
C ILE A 363 3.84 12.21 1.90
N PRO A 364 2.51 12.31 2.09
CA PRO A 364 1.90 12.21 3.41
C PRO A 364 2.36 10.96 4.16
N LEU A 365 2.62 11.06 5.46
CA LEU A 365 3.02 9.89 6.26
C LEU A 365 2.01 8.74 6.18
N SER A 366 0.73 9.04 5.94
CA SER A 366 -0.36 8.09 5.70
C SER A 366 -0.19 7.23 4.45
N GLU A 367 0.57 7.72 3.47
CA GLU A 367 0.85 7.01 2.22
C GLU A 367 2.09 6.13 2.33
N ILE A 368 2.95 6.32 3.35
CA ILE A 368 4.15 5.51 3.57
C ILE A 368 3.74 4.05 3.86
N ARG A 369 4.30 3.12 3.08
CA ARG A 369 3.95 1.69 3.14
C ARG A 369 4.94 0.86 3.91
N THR A 370 6.21 1.27 3.92
CA THR A 370 7.27 0.53 4.62
C THR A 370 8.14 1.49 5.42
N TYR A 371 8.39 1.12 6.68
CA TYR A 371 9.41 1.74 7.52
C TYR A 371 10.59 0.79 7.69
N ILE A 372 11.79 1.23 7.32
CA ILE A 372 13.03 0.46 7.45
C ILE A 372 13.88 1.02 8.59
N ASP A 373 14.71 0.21 9.24
CA ASP A 373 15.56 0.67 10.35
C ASP A 373 16.64 1.66 9.88
N GLY A 374 17.04 1.54 8.61
CA GLY A 374 18.11 2.34 8.03
C GLY A 374 19.49 1.93 8.54
N ILE A 375 20.46 2.83 8.38
CA ILE A 375 21.80 2.68 8.97
C ILE A 375 21.93 3.64 10.16
N PRO A 376 22.10 3.15 11.40
CA PRO A 376 22.12 3.98 12.61
C PRO A 376 23.12 5.15 12.55
N GLU A 377 24.31 4.92 11.98
CA GLU A 377 25.38 5.92 11.88
C GLU A 377 25.33 6.74 10.58
N ALA A 378 24.41 6.41 9.65
CA ALA A 378 24.29 7.04 8.34
C ALA A 378 22.82 7.31 7.97
N GLN A 379 22.10 7.92 8.91
CA GLN A 379 20.67 8.21 8.80
C GLN A 379 20.35 9.21 7.69
N ASP A 380 21.17 10.26 7.53
CA ASP A 380 20.97 11.26 6.48
C ASP A 380 21.20 10.65 5.08
N GLN A 381 22.23 9.82 4.93
CA GLN A 381 22.50 9.08 3.70
C GLN A 381 21.39 8.08 3.40
N THR A 382 20.89 7.40 4.43
CA THR A 382 19.73 6.51 4.30
C THR A 382 18.53 7.30 3.80
N ALA A 383 18.18 8.43 4.43
CA ALA A 383 17.02 9.23 4.07
C ALA A 383 17.15 9.75 2.63
N ALA A 384 18.33 10.19 2.24
CA ALA A 384 18.60 10.67 0.90
C ALA A 384 18.48 9.55 -0.15
N LEU A 385 18.90 8.32 0.16
CA LEU A 385 18.65 7.14 -0.69
C LEU A 385 17.15 6.83 -0.79
N LEU A 386 16.42 6.85 0.33
CA LEU A 386 14.97 6.61 0.32
C LEU A 386 14.21 7.67 -0.48
N SER A 387 14.70 8.91 -0.52
CA SER A 387 14.08 9.97 -1.32
C SER A 387 14.03 9.61 -2.81
N THR A 388 15.03 8.92 -3.37
CA THR A 388 15.00 8.52 -4.78
C THR A 388 14.01 7.38 -5.02
N VAL A 389 13.79 6.50 -4.04
CA VAL A 389 12.73 5.47 -4.06
C VAL A 389 11.35 6.13 -4.05
N ASN A 390 11.18 7.17 -3.24
CA ASN A 390 9.94 7.92 -3.14
C ASN A 390 9.65 8.75 -4.40
N GLU A 391 10.67 9.31 -5.06
CA GLU A 391 10.50 9.93 -6.38
C GLU A 391 10.11 8.91 -7.45
N ALA A 392 10.71 7.72 -7.43
CA ALA A 392 10.31 6.63 -8.33
C ALA A 392 8.83 6.25 -8.13
N TYR A 393 8.37 6.17 -6.87
CA TYR A 393 6.96 5.94 -6.55
C TYR A 393 6.04 7.02 -7.13
N LYS A 394 6.36 8.31 -6.95
CA LYS A 394 5.52 9.40 -7.48
C LYS A 394 5.39 9.34 -9.00
N PHE A 395 6.50 9.08 -9.69
CA PHE A 395 6.48 8.88 -11.15
C PHE A 395 5.61 7.68 -11.54
N MET A 396 5.81 6.52 -10.89
CA MET A 396 5.06 5.30 -11.21
C MET A 396 3.56 5.47 -10.93
N ARG A 397 3.20 6.16 -9.85
CA ARG A 397 1.82 6.50 -9.48
C ARG A 397 1.13 7.27 -10.59
N GLU A 398 1.77 8.32 -11.11
CA GLU A 398 1.23 9.12 -12.20
C GLU A 398 1.22 8.34 -13.53
N TYR A 399 2.31 7.65 -13.85
CA TYR A 399 2.42 6.89 -15.10
C TYR A 399 1.39 5.77 -15.21
N LEU A 400 1.14 5.03 -14.12
CA LEU A 400 0.17 3.96 -14.07
C LEU A 400 -1.26 4.46 -13.80
N ASN A 401 -1.45 5.76 -13.60
CA ASN A 401 -2.71 6.38 -13.20
C ASN A 401 -3.31 5.72 -11.96
N TRP A 402 -2.51 5.42 -10.94
CA TRP A 402 -3.05 5.06 -9.64
C TRP A 402 -3.80 6.27 -9.10
N VAL A 403 -5.12 6.12 -8.98
CA VAL A 403 -6.01 7.21 -8.57
C VAL A 403 -5.61 7.68 -7.16
N GLY A 404 -5.36 8.99 -7.03
CA GLY A 404 -5.02 9.66 -5.77
C GLY A 404 -6.20 9.86 -4.84
#